data_AF-A0A1E1GFJ3-F1
#
_entry.id   AF-A0A1E1GFJ3-F1
#
_cell.length_a   1.000
_cell.length_b   1.000
_cell.length_c   1.000
_cell.angle_alpha   90.00
_cell.angle_beta   90.00
_cell.angle_gamma   90.00
#
_symmetry.space_group_name_H-M   'P 1'
#
loop_
_entity.id
_entity.type
_entity.pdbx_description
1 polymer ?
#
loop_
_entity_poly.entity_id
_entity_poly.type
_entity_poly.pdbx_seq_one_letter_code
_entity_poly.pdbx_strand_id
1 'polypeptide(L)'
;TPDRSMFRYLLSQGYQLFAISWRNPGKEHASWGLEAYVREIIKAIDATLAITKQKSLNVSGACSGGITQAMLLSYLAAKKDTRVNAATFMVCVLDARPEDSEVGAFISPRSIKLAKARSKQKGILTGQDLSRTFAWLRPNDLI
;
A
#
# COMPACT_ATOMS: atom_id res chain seq x y z
N THR A 1 16.82 13.69 -1.87
CA THR A 1 17.34 15.01 -1.46
C THR A 1 16.20 16.01 -1.39
N PRO A 2 16.32 17.15 -0.69
CA PRO A 2 15.23 18.11 -0.52
C PRO A 2 14.64 18.65 -1.84
N ASP A 3 15.45 18.74 -2.90
CA ASP A 3 15.08 19.14 -4.27
C ASP A 3 14.24 18.09 -5.03
N ARG A 4 14.26 16.82 -4.59
CA ARG A 4 13.45 15.72 -5.18
C ARG A 4 12.28 15.30 -4.31
N SER A 5 11.96 16.07 -3.27
CA SER A 5 10.88 15.75 -2.34
C SER A 5 9.52 16.19 -2.88
N MET A 6 8.68 15.22 -3.25
CA MET A 6 7.28 15.47 -3.62
C MET A 6 6.51 16.17 -2.49
N PHE A 7 6.80 15.83 -1.23
CA PHE A 7 6.17 16.47 -0.07
C PHE A 7 6.51 17.96 0.00
N ARG A 8 7.79 18.31 -0.20
CA ARG A 8 8.22 19.72 -0.23
C ARG A 8 7.54 20.47 -1.38
N TYR A 9 7.47 19.85 -2.56
CA TYR A 9 6.79 20.44 -3.71
C TYR A 9 5.31 20.71 -3.41
N LEU A 10 4.56 19.70 -2.95
CA LEU A 10 3.13 19.84 -2.66
C LEU A 10 2.85 20.86 -1.54
N LEU A 11 3.68 20.89 -0.48
CA LEU A 11 3.61 21.93 0.54
C LEU A 11 3.83 23.33 -0.06
N SER A 12 4.79 23.49 -0.98
CA SER A 12 5.03 24.77 -1.66
C SER A 12 3.88 25.22 -2.57
N GLN A 13 3.04 24.28 -3.03
CA GLN A 13 1.84 24.56 -3.80
C GLN A 13 0.61 24.85 -2.91
N GLY A 14 0.77 24.90 -1.58
CA GLY A 14 -0.30 25.23 -0.64
C GLY A 14 -1.14 24.04 -0.16
N TYR A 15 -0.76 22.80 -0.49
CA TYR A 15 -1.45 21.62 0.05
C TYR A 15 -1.03 21.38 1.51
N GLN A 16 -2.00 21.15 2.39
CA GLN A 16 -1.73 20.63 3.72
C GLN A 16 -1.56 19.10 3.64
N LEU A 17 -0.35 18.60 3.88
CA LEU A 17 -0.02 17.19 3.72
C LEU A 17 0.01 16.44 5.05
N PHE A 18 -0.54 15.23 5.01
CA PHE A 18 -0.39 14.19 6.03
C PHE A 18 0.16 12.93 5.37
N ALA A 19 0.96 12.16 6.10
CA ALA A 19 1.57 10.92 5.62
C ALA A 19 1.34 9.81 6.63
N ILE A 20 1.11 8.59 6.12
CA ILE A 20 1.13 7.39 6.96
C ILE A 20 2.55 6.84 6.96
N SER A 21 3.18 6.86 8.14
CA SER A 21 4.46 6.17 8.38
C SER A 21 4.17 4.76 8.89
N TRP A 22 4.33 3.76 8.02
CA TRP A 22 4.03 2.37 8.35
C TRP A 22 5.01 1.81 9.38
N ARG A 23 4.48 0.99 10.30
CA ARG A 23 5.30 0.21 11.23
C ARG A 23 5.98 -0.94 10.49
N ASN A 24 7.26 -1.15 10.75
CA ASN A 24 7.92 -2.40 10.38
C ASN A 24 7.34 -3.53 11.25
N PRO A 25 6.66 -4.53 10.66
CA PRO A 25 6.01 -5.58 11.44
C PRO A 25 7.04 -6.44 12.17
N GLY A 26 6.55 -7.12 13.21
CA GLY A 26 7.28 -8.07 14.05
C GLY A 26 6.48 -9.36 14.14
N LYS A 27 6.99 -10.38 14.84
CA LYS A 27 6.25 -11.65 14.99
C LYS A 27 4.91 -11.48 15.71
N GLU A 28 4.83 -10.52 16.61
CA GLU A 28 3.60 -10.11 17.32
C GLU A 28 2.52 -9.57 16.37
N HIS A 29 2.90 -9.18 15.15
CA HIS A 29 2.03 -8.65 14.11
C HIS A 29 1.65 -9.69 13.05
N ALA A 30 1.95 -10.97 13.28
CA ALA A 30 1.73 -12.06 12.32
C ALA A 30 0.28 -12.20 11.83
N SER A 31 -0.68 -11.74 12.63
CA SER A 31 -2.11 -11.78 12.32
C SER A 31 -2.58 -10.62 11.43
N TRP A 32 -1.73 -9.63 11.15
CA TRP A 32 -2.11 -8.47 10.35
C TRP A 32 -2.35 -8.84 8.89
N GLY A 33 -3.61 -8.72 8.46
CA GLY A 33 -4.01 -8.80 7.07
C GLY A 33 -4.33 -7.42 6.49
N LEU A 34 -4.65 -7.37 5.19
CA LEU A 34 -5.00 -6.12 4.49
C LEU A 34 -6.15 -5.35 5.15
N GLU A 35 -7.11 -6.06 5.76
CA GLU A 35 -8.19 -5.44 6.54
C GLU A 35 -7.65 -4.56 7.68
N ALA A 36 -6.63 -5.02 8.41
CA ALA A 36 -6.03 -4.24 9.50
C ALA A 36 -5.41 -2.94 8.96
N TYR A 37 -4.70 -3.01 7.83
CA TYR A 37 -4.14 -1.82 7.19
C TYR A 37 -5.22 -0.84 6.73
N VAL A 38 -6.29 -1.32 6.10
CA VAL A 38 -7.43 -0.46 5.70
C VAL A 38 -8.06 0.22 6.90
N ARG A 39 -8.26 -0.53 8.01
CA ARG A 39 -8.79 0.02 9.26
C ARG A 39 -7.90 1.12 9.84
N GLU A 40 -6.58 0.95 9.82
CA GLU A 40 -5.66 1.99 10.28
C GLU A 40 -5.64 3.21 9.34
N ILE A 41 -5.83 3.04 8.02
CA ILE A 41 -5.99 4.17 7.10
C ILE A 41 -7.27 4.96 7.42
N ILE A 42 -8.37 4.29 7.76
CA ILE A 42 -9.61 4.97 8.18
C ILE A 42 -9.35 5.84 9.42
N LYS A 43 -8.63 5.31 10.43
CA LYS A 43 -8.24 6.09 11.61
C LYS A 43 -7.34 7.28 11.26
N ALA A 44 -6.41 7.11 10.31
CA ALA A 44 -5.58 8.21 9.84
C ALA A 44 -6.40 9.30 9.14
N ILE A 45 -7.43 8.91 8.37
CA ILE A 45 -8.41 9.83 7.78
C ILE A 45 -9.20 10.55 8.88
N ASP A 46 -9.73 9.83 9.87
CA ASP A 46 -10.47 10.41 11.00
C ASP A 46 -9.61 11.47 11.73
N ALA A 47 -8.36 11.13 12.04
CA ALA A 47 -7.42 12.06 12.67
C ALA A 47 -7.15 13.28 11.78
N THR A 48 -6.95 13.07 10.48
CA THR A 48 -6.71 14.17 9.53
C THR A 48 -7.91 15.12 9.44
N LEU A 49 -9.13 14.60 9.33
CA LEU A 49 -10.35 15.41 9.31
C LEU A 49 -10.56 16.14 10.65
N ALA A 50 -10.26 15.47 11.78
CA ALA A 50 -10.34 16.08 13.10
C ALA A 50 -9.33 17.22 13.30
N ILE A 51 -8.11 17.12 12.76
CA ILE A 51 -7.08 18.16 12.82
C ILE A 51 -7.45 19.34 11.92
N THR A 52 -7.83 19.05 10.67
CA THR A 52 -8.08 20.07 9.64
C THR A 52 -9.46 20.70 9.69
N LYS A 53 -10.39 20.10 10.46
CA LYS A 53 -11.81 20.46 10.54
C LYS A 53 -12.53 20.39 9.18
N GLN A 54 -11.98 19.65 8.22
CA GLN A 54 -12.58 19.41 6.92
C GLN A 54 -13.56 18.24 6.96
N LYS A 55 -14.53 18.24 6.04
CA LYS A 55 -15.50 17.14 5.86
C LYS A 55 -14.98 16.03 4.96
N SER A 56 -14.02 16.35 4.09
CA SER A 56 -13.43 15.43 3.13
C SER A 56 -11.95 15.75 2.90
N LEU A 57 -11.24 14.78 2.31
CA LEU A 57 -9.85 14.91 1.90
C LEU A 57 -9.58 14.22 0.56
N ASN A 58 -8.43 14.49 -0.02
CA ASN A 58 -7.91 13.73 -1.16
C ASN A 58 -6.90 12.69 -0.66
N VAL A 59 -6.89 11.51 -1.29
CA VAL A 59 -5.94 10.44 -0.98
C VAL A 59 -4.98 10.21 -2.15
N SER A 60 -3.73 9.88 -1.84
CA SER A 60 -2.73 9.53 -2.85
C SER A 60 -1.93 8.31 -2.38
N GLY A 61 -1.89 7.28 -3.22
CA GLY A 61 -1.30 5.98 -2.90
C GLY A 61 -0.30 5.55 -3.96
N ALA A 62 0.89 5.15 -3.52
CA ALA A 62 1.95 4.64 -4.39
C ALA A 62 2.16 3.14 -4.22
N CYS A 63 2.38 2.40 -5.32
CA CYS A 63 2.70 0.96 -5.29
C CYS A 63 1.69 0.16 -4.43
N SER A 64 2.14 -0.61 -3.43
CA SER A 64 1.28 -1.35 -2.50
C SER A 64 0.38 -0.43 -1.66
N GLY A 65 0.79 0.81 -1.41
CA GLY A 65 -0.08 1.83 -0.80
C GLY A 65 -1.28 2.17 -1.69
N GLY A 66 -1.11 2.16 -3.02
CA GLY A 66 -2.21 2.30 -3.98
C GLY A 66 -3.16 1.11 -3.96
N ILE A 67 -2.64 -0.13 -3.88
CA ILE A 67 -3.48 -1.34 -3.75
C ILE A 67 -4.34 -1.26 -2.48
N THR A 68 -3.73 -0.89 -1.36
CA THR A 68 -4.42 -0.74 -0.08
C THR A 68 -5.44 0.40 -0.13
N GLN A 69 -5.12 1.50 -0.83
CA GLN A 69 -6.06 2.60 -1.09
C GLN A 69 -7.27 2.14 -1.92
N ALA A 70 -7.10 1.30 -2.95
CA ALA A 70 -8.23 0.81 -3.73
C ALA A 70 -9.21 0.00 -2.86
N MET A 71 -8.69 -0.83 -1.95
CA MET A 71 -9.51 -1.58 -0.99
C MET A 71 -10.26 -0.65 -0.03
N LEU A 72 -9.59 0.40 0.46
CA LEU A 72 -10.22 1.44 1.27
C LEU A 72 -11.38 2.11 0.51
N LEU A 73 -11.17 2.55 -0.72
CA LEU A 73 -12.20 3.22 -1.52
C LEU A 73 -13.39 2.29 -1.77
N SER A 74 -13.14 1.02 -2.08
CA SER A 74 -14.19 0.02 -2.22
C SER A 74 -14.99 -0.17 -0.93
N TYR A 75 -14.31 -0.19 0.22
CA TYR A 75 -14.96 -0.30 1.53
C TYR A 75 -15.83 0.94 1.85
N LEU A 76 -15.31 2.15 1.64
CA LEU A 76 -16.03 3.40 1.85
C LEU A 76 -17.25 3.50 0.92
N ALA A 77 -17.12 3.13 -0.35
CA ALA A 77 -18.22 3.11 -1.30
C ALA A 77 -19.35 2.15 -0.86
N ALA A 78 -19.00 0.94 -0.39
CA ALA A 78 -19.99 -0.01 0.14
C ALA A 78 -20.73 0.54 1.39
N LYS A 79 -20.12 1.47 2.11
CA LYS A 79 -20.71 2.18 3.26
C LYS A 79 -21.38 3.50 2.90
N LYS A 80 -21.38 3.90 1.62
CA LYS A 80 -21.84 5.22 1.14
C LYS A 80 -21.11 6.38 1.85
N ASP A 81 -19.86 6.15 2.22
CA ASP A 81 -19.02 7.15 2.88
C ASP A 81 -18.28 7.99 1.83
N THR A 82 -18.58 9.29 1.82
CA THR A 82 -18.12 10.24 0.79
C THR A 82 -16.98 11.15 1.26
N ARG A 83 -16.29 10.78 2.35
CA ARG A 83 -15.20 11.59 2.92
C ARG A 83 -13.94 11.68 2.04
N VAL A 84 -13.82 10.85 1.01
CA VAL A 84 -12.74 10.95 0.02
C VAL A 84 -13.26 11.65 -1.23
N ASN A 85 -12.71 12.83 -1.51
CA ASN A 85 -13.11 13.68 -2.62
C ASN A 85 -12.41 13.31 -3.94
N ALA A 86 -11.12 13.00 -3.88
CA ALA A 86 -10.36 12.53 -5.03
C ALA A 86 -9.32 11.49 -4.60
N ALA A 87 -8.95 10.63 -5.53
CA ALA A 87 -7.95 9.60 -5.35
C ALA A 87 -6.90 9.64 -6.47
N THR A 88 -5.62 9.59 -6.09
CA THR A 88 -4.49 9.48 -7.01
C THR A 88 -3.80 8.14 -6.81
N PHE A 89 -3.48 7.46 -7.90
CA PHE A 89 -2.72 6.21 -7.92
C PHE A 89 -1.41 6.42 -8.65
N MET A 90 -0.30 6.14 -7.97
CA MET A 90 1.05 6.32 -8.50
C MET A 90 1.73 4.95 -8.62
N VAL A 91 2.13 4.56 -9.84
CA VAL A 91 2.85 3.30 -10.10
C VAL A 91 2.24 2.10 -9.37
N CYS A 92 0.91 1.95 -9.51
CA CYS A 92 0.11 0.97 -8.80
C CYS A 92 -0.62 0.08 -9.80
N VAL A 93 -0.43 -1.24 -9.70
CA VAL A 93 -1.14 -2.24 -10.50
C VAL A 93 -2.33 -2.74 -9.69
N LEU A 94 -3.54 -2.57 -10.23
CA LEU A 94 -4.80 -3.01 -9.58
C LEU A 94 -5.36 -4.30 -10.18
N ASP A 95 -5.08 -4.54 -11.46
CA ASP A 95 -5.40 -5.78 -12.16
C ASP A 95 -4.08 -6.38 -12.65
N ALA A 96 -3.58 -7.37 -11.92
CA ALA A 96 -2.31 -8.02 -12.20
C ALA A 96 -2.59 -9.39 -12.80
N ARG A 97 -2.21 -9.59 -14.06
CA ARG A 97 -2.34 -10.87 -14.76
C ARG A 97 -0.99 -11.57 -14.85
N PRO A 98 -0.95 -12.92 -14.88
CA PRO A 98 0.30 -13.67 -15.00
C PRO A 98 1.16 -13.25 -16.21
N GLU A 99 0.54 -12.84 -17.31
CA GLU A 99 1.21 -12.37 -18.52
C GLU A 99 1.82 -10.97 -18.41
N ASP A 100 1.47 -10.18 -17.38
CA ASP A 100 1.92 -8.80 -17.23
C ASP A 100 3.35 -8.70 -16.65
N SER A 101 3.94 -9.81 -16.19
CA SER A 101 5.32 -9.84 -15.69
C SER A 101 5.98 -11.20 -15.87
N GLU A 102 7.30 -11.23 -16.03
CA GLU A 102 8.08 -12.47 -16.06
C GLU A 102 7.89 -13.32 -14.79
N VAL A 103 7.61 -12.68 -13.65
CA VAL A 103 7.31 -13.37 -12.40
C VAL A 103 5.95 -14.08 -12.44
N GLY A 104 5.00 -13.59 -13.23
CA GLY A 104 3.72 -14.24 -13.39
C GLY A 104 3.81 -15.63 -14.01
N ALA A 105 4.85 -15.93 -14.80
CA ALA A 105 5.14 -17.29 -15.29
C ALA A 105 5.47 -18.30 -14.17
N PHE A 106 5.92 -17.81 -12.99
CA PHE A 106 6.22 -18.62 -11.82
C PHE A 106 5.06 -18.66 -10.80
N ILE A 107 3.98 -17.92 -11.04
CA ILE A 107 2.78 -17.93 -10.20
C ILE A 107 1.91 -19.12 -10.59
N SER A 108 1.73 -20.04 -9.64
CA SER A 108 0.82 -21.17 -9.75
C SER A 108 0.02 -21.32 -8.45
N PRO A 109 -1.14 -21.98 -8.47
CA PRO A 109 -1.88 -22.27 -7.25
C PRO A 109 -1.04 -23.00 -6.18
N ARG A 110 -0.10 -23.86 -6.62
CA ARG A 110 0.82 -24.57 -5.73
C ARG A 110 1.85 -23.63 -5.10
N SER A 111 2.46 -22.74 -5.89
CA SER A 111 3.45 -21.78 -5.34
C SER A 111 2.79 -20.79 -4.37
N ILE A 112 1.57 -20.33 -4.64
CA ILE A 112 0.79 -19.50 -3.71
C ILE A 112 0.49 -20.24 -2.40
N LYS A 113 0.04 -21.50 -2.47
CA LYS A 113 -0.26 -22.31 -1.27
C LYS A 113 0.97 -22.48 -0.39
N LEU A 114 2.14 -22.77 -1.00
CA LEU A 114 3.40 -22.90 -0.29
C LEU A 114 3.86 -21.57 0.33
N ALA A 115 3.74 -20.46 -0.41
CA ALA A 115 4.07 -19.13 0.12
C ALA A 115 3.22 -18.78 1.35
N LYS A 116 1.90 -19.03 1.29
CA LYS A 116 0.99 -18.82 2.44
C LYS A 116 1.36 -19.69 3.65
N ALA A 117 1.64 -20.98 3.43
CA ALA A 117 2.03 -21.90 4.50
C ALA A 117 3.35 -21.44 5.16
N ARG A 118 4.35 -21.06 4.36
CA ARG A 118 5.64 -20.56 4.85
C ARG A 118 5.49 -19.24 5.61
N SER A 119 4.68 -18.31 5.10
CA SER A 119 4.38 -17.05 5.79
C SER A 119 3.73 -17.31 7.14
N LYS A 120 2.74 -18.22 7.20
CA LYS A 120 2.05 -18.59 8.44
C LYS A 120 3.00 -19.23 9.46
N GLN A 121 3.91 -20.10 9.01
CA GLN A 121 4.89 -20.76 9.88
C GLN A 121 5.93 -19.77 10.43
N LYS A 122 6.45 -18.87 9.59
CA LYS A 122 7.44 -17.86 10.01
C LYS A 122 6.83 -16.73 10.85
N GLY A 123 5.56 -16.41 10.62
CA GLY A 123 4.84 -15.29 11.26
C GLY A 123 5.21 -13.91 10.74
N ILE A 124 6.28 -13.78 9.96
CA ILE A 124 6.69 -12.51 9.32
C ILE A 124 7.42 -12.78 8.01
N LEU A 125 7.24 -11.88 7.04
CA LEU A 125 8.09 -11.77 5.86
C LEU A 125 9.11 -10.67 6.11
N THR A 126 10.39 -11.04 6.17
CA THR A 126 11.45 -10.07 6.45
C THR A 126 11.67 -9.14 5.27
N GLY A 127 12.26 -7.96 5.52
CA GLY A 127 12.66 -7.05 4.43
C GLY A 127 13.61 -7.72 3.42
N GLN A 128 14.44 -8.68 3.87
CA GLN A 128 15.31 -9.47 2.99
C GLN A 128 14.53 -10.45 2.12
N ASP A 129 13.51 -11.13 2.66
CA ASP A 129 12.63 -12.02 1.88
C ASP A 129 11.88 -11.23 0.79
N LEU A 130 11.41 -10.03 1.11
CA LEU A 130 10.74 -9.13 0.17
C LEU A 130 11.73 -8.57 -0.86
N SER A 131 12.89 -8.08 -0.43
CA SER A 131 13.92 -7.53 -1.32
C SER A 131 14.40 -8.55 -2.34
N ARG A 132 14.60 -9.81 -1.94
CA ARG A 132 14.89 -10.89 -2.88
C ARG A 132 13.77 -11.02 -3.91
N THR A 133 12.52 -11.11 -3.46
CA THR A 133 11.36 -11.21 -4.38
C THR A 133 11.30 -10.04 -5.38
N PHE A 134 11.60 -8.81 -4.93
CA PHE A 134 11.67 -7.64 -5.81
C PHE A 134 12.88 -7.63 -6.76
N ALA A 135 14.04 -8.15 -6.35
CA ALA A 135 15.19 -8.30 -7.23
C ALA A 135 14.90 -9.30 -8.36
N TRP A 136 14.16 -10.38 -8.07
CA TRP A 136 13.69 -11.33 -9.08
C TRP A 136 12.62 -10.73 -10.02
N LEU A 137 11.88 -9.72 -9.57
CA LEU A 137 10.89 -8.99 -10.40
C LEU A 137 11.52 -8.03 -11.42
N ARG A 138 12.83 -7.78 -11.32
CA ARG A 138 13.57 -6.89 -12.23
C ARG A 138 14.96 -7.44 -12.56
N PRO A 139 15.09 -8.59 -13.25
CA PRO A 139 16.39 -9.19 -13.54
C PRO A 139 17.31 -8.26 -14.35
N ASN A 140 16.72 -7.38 -15.18
CA ASN A 140 17.45 -6.52 -16.13
C ASN A 140 17.75 -5.10 -15.63
N ASP A 141 17.24 -4.66 -14.47
CA ASP A 141 17.53 -3.33 -13.88
C ASP A 141 18.78 -3.36 -12.97
N LEU A 142 19.54 -4.47 -12.97
CA LEU A 142 20.79 -4.64 -12.21
C LEU A 142 22.06 -4.28 -13.02
N ILE A 143 21.92 -3.48 -14.09
CA ILE A 143 23.04 -2.85 -14.82
C ILE A 143 23.15 -1.38 -14.40
#